data_AF-A0A929SWZ2-F1
#
_entry.id   AF-A0A929SWZ2-F1
#
_cell.length_a   1.000
_cell.length_b   1.000
_cell.length_c   1.000
_cell.angle_alpha   90.00
_cell.angle_beta   90.00
_cell.angle_gamma   90.00
#
_symmetry.space_group_name_H-M   'P 1'
#
loop_
_entity.id
_entity.type
_entity.pdbx_description
1 polymer ?
#
loop_
_entity_poly.entity_id
_entity_poly.type
_entity_poly.pdbx_seq_one_letter_code
_entity_poly.pdbx_strand_id
1 'polypeptide(L)'
;MSVMLVKKRDERVETFHRQKIFHGLERAEKSLYVELSSNRKEILEEVTKKILLEIESLAIEIIQSEEIEAIVLKCLKQEGETVLANQFLATRIEWDKKRDKEMDVTQRLTKLSQRDASIIHENANKDSE
;
A
#
# COMPACT_ATOMS: atom_id res chain seq x y z
N MET A 1 25.69 1.40 -5.77
CA MET A 1 24.26 1.46 -6.11
C MET A 1 23.58 2.21 -4.99
N SER A 2 22.96 3.37 -5.26
CA SER A 2 22.15 4.03 -4.23
C SER A 2 20.92 3.18 -3.96
N VAL A 3 20.75 2.79 -2.70
CA VAL A 3 19.57 2.07 -2.23
C VAL A 3 18.54 3.12 -1.86
N MET A 4 17.48 3.25 -2.66
CA MET A 4 16.38 4.17 -2.38
C MET A 4 15.50 3.58 -1.28
N LEU A 5 15.06 4.42 -0.34
CA LEU A 5 14.20 4.03 0.76
C LEU A 5 12.78 4.57 0.56
N VAL A 6 11.79 3.75 0.91
CA VAL A 6 10.37 4.11 0.88
C VAL A 6 9.88 4.29 2.30
N LYS A 7 9.48 5.51 2.65
CA LYS A 7 8.80 5.81 3.91
C LYS A 7 7.29 5.58 3.73
N LYS A 8 6.75 4.65 4.50
CA LYS A 8 5.30 4.36 4.56
C LYS A 8 4.61 5.30 5.53
N ARG A 9 3.26 5.35 5.43
CA ARG A 9 2.41 6.17 6.30
C ARG A 9 2.55 5.84 7.80
N ASP A 10 2.85 4.60 8.15
CA ASP A 10 3.09 4.15 9.54
C ASP A 10 4.52 4.43 10.03
N GLU A 11 5.21 5.38 9.39
CA GLU A 11 6.61 5.76 9.61
C GLU A 11 7.66 4.67 9.34
N ARG A 12 7.24 3.46 8.95
CA ARG A 12 8.17 2.40 8.59
C ARG A 12 8.91 2.74 7.30
N VAL A 13 10.20 2.42 7.29
CA VAL A 13 11.07 2.61 6.12
C VAL A 13 11.45 1.24 5.58
N GLU A 14 11.30 1.06 4.27
CA GLU A 14 11.63 -0.17 3.57
C GLU A 14 12.46 0.13 2.32
N THR A 15 13.31 -0.81 1.90
CA THR A 15 14.03 -0.70 0.64
C THR A 15 13.08 -0.64 -0.56
N PHE A 16 13.32 0.28 -1.49
CA PHE A 16 12.59 0.36 -2.74
C PHE A 16 12.95 -0.83 -3.63
N HIS A 17 11.94 -1.63 -3.98
CA HIS A 17 12.07 -2.76 -4.88
C HIS A 17 11.31 -2.49 -6.17
N ARG A 18 12.05 -2.36 -7.28
CA ARG A 18 11.50 -2.08 -8.62
C ARG A 18 10.40 -3.06 -9.04
N GLN A 19 10.57 -4.33 -8.68
CA GLN A 19 9.60 -5.41 -8.95
C GLN A 19 8.22 -5.16 -8.32
N LYS A 20 8.14 -4.39 -7.22
CA LYS A 20 6.85 -4.06 -6.60
C LYS A 20 5.99 -3.16 -7.49
N ILE A 21 6.60 -2.29 -8.30
CA ILE A 21 5.86 -1.45 -9.25
C ILE A 21 5.22 -2.33 -10.33
N PHE A 22 6.00 -3.21 -10.95
CA PHE A 22 5.50 -4.13 -11.96
C PHE A 22 4.38 -5.03 -11.42
N HIS A 23 4.58 -5.64 -10.25
CA HIS A 23 3.54 -6.48 -9.63
C HIS A 23 2.28 -5.69 -9.27
N GLY A 24 2.41 -4.42 -8.87
CA GLY A 24 1.27 -3.55 -8.60
C GLY A 24 0.42 -3.29 -9.85
N LEU A 25 1.09 -2.97 -10.97
CA LEU A 25 0.43 -2.78 -12.26
C LEU A 25 -0.17 -4.08 -12.80
N GLU A 26 0.57 -5.18 -12.73
CA GLU A 26 0.08 -6.50 -13.16
C GLU A 26 -1.18 -6.90 -12.37
N ARG A 27 -1.22 -6.63 -11.06
CA ARG A 27 -2.40 -6.91 -10.23
C ARG A 27 -3.60 -6.04 -10.62
N ALA A 28 -3.38 -4.76 -10.91
CA ALA A 28 -4.44 -3.87 -11.38
C ALA A 28 -4.99 -4.34 -12.74
N GLU A 29 -4.11 -4.73 -13.66
CA GLU A 29 -4.50 -5.25 -14.97
C GLU A 29 -5.27 -6.59 -14.86
N LYS A 30 -4.80 -7.53 -14.03
CA LYS A 30 -5.50 -8.80 -13.75
C LYS A 30 -6.89 -8.59 -13.12
N SER A 31 -7.12 -7.45 -12.49
CA SER A 31 -8.44 -7.09 -11.96
C SER A 31 -9.38 -6.56 -13.03
N LEU A 32 -8.86 -6.06 -14.15
CA LEU A 32 -9.64 -5.59 -15.30
C LEU A 32 -9.88 -6.70 -16.32
N TYR A 33 -8.85 -7.50 -16.60
CA TYR A 33 -8.85 -8.54 -17.61
C TYR A 33 -8.51 -9.88 -16.96
N VAL A 34 -9.36 -10.89 -17.23
CA VAL A 34 -9.17 -12.26 -16.71
C VAL A 34 -7.89 -12.90 -17.26
N GLU A 35 -7.49 -12.53 -18.47
CA GLU A 35 -6.24 -12.97 -19.11
C GLU A 35 -5.40 -11.79 -19.58
N LEU A 36 -4.11 -11.84 -19.25
CA LEU A 36 -3.09 -10.90 -19.71
C LEU A 36 -2.48 -11.42 -21.00
N SER A 37 -2.86 -10.84 -22.13
CA SER A 37 -2.21 -11.14 -23.40
C SER A 37 -0.74 -10.70 -23.38
N SER A 38 0.14 -11.41 -24.10
CA SER A 38 1.58 -11.08 -24.18
C SER A 38 1.84 -9.62 -24.56
N ASN A 39 1.07 -9.09 -25.51
CA ASN A 39 1.15 -7.68 -25.94
C ASN A 39 0.86 -6.69 -24.79
N ARG A 40 -0.11 -7.00 -23.91
CA ARG A 40 -0.39 -6.16 -22.74
C ARG A 40 0.74 -6.20 -21.72
N LYS A 41 1.37 -7.36 -21.55
CA LYS A 41 2.52 -7.50 -20.66
C LYS A 41 3.68 -6.62 -21.11
N GLU A 42 3.98 -6.58 -22.41
CA GLU A 42 5.01 -5.70 -22.97
C GLU A 42 4.72 -4.22 -22.70
N ILE A 43 3.47 -3.78 -22.91
CA ILE A 43 3.09 -2.39 -22.64
C ILE A 43 3.21 -2.08 -21.13
N LEU A 44 2.79 -3.00 -20.24
CA LEU A 44 3.00 -2.83 -18.80
C LEU A 44 4.48 -2.72 -18.41
N GLU A 45 5.36 -3.50 -19.06
CA GLU A 45 6.80 -3.40 -18.84
C GLU A 45 7.36 -2.05 -19.30
N GLU A 46 6.89 -1.52 -20.44
CA GLU A 46 7.26 -0.18 -20.90
C GLU A 46 6.80 0.93 -19.94
N VAL A 47 5.53 0.87 -19.52
CA VAL A 47 4.98 1.81 -18.53
C VAL A 47 5.75 1.73 -17.21
N THR A 48 6.08 0.52 -16.76
CA THR A 48 6.89 0.30 -15.56
C THR A 48 8.26 0.95 -15.70
N LYS A 49 8.93 0.80 -16.83
CA LYS A 49 10.24 1.44 -17.09
C LYS A 49 10.13 2.96 -17.02
N LYS A 50 9.09 3.56 -17.60
CA LYS A 50 8.86 5.01 -17.53
C LYS A 50 8.67 5.51 -16.10
N ILE A 51 7.87 4.80 -15.30
CA ILE A 51 7.68 5.10 -13.87
C ILE A 51 9.01 5.02 -13.11
N LEU A 52 9.79 3.97 -13.33
CA LEU A 52 11.09 3.80 -12.69
C LEU A 52 12.05 4.93 -13.05
N LEU A 53 12.06 5.37 -14.31
CA LEU A 53 12.87 6.50 -14.75
C LEU A 53 12.42 7.81 -14.10
N GLU A 54 11.11 8.08 -13.96
CA GLU A 54 10.64 9.27 -13.21
C GLU A 54 11.07 9.21 -11.74
N ILE A 55 10.95 8.05 -11.07
CA ILE A 55 11.36 7.88 -9.67
C ILE A 55 12.87 8.10 -9.52
N GLU A 56 13.69 7.53 -10.41
CA GLU A 56 15.14 7.72 -10.39
C GLU A 56 15.55 9.16 -10.70
N SER A 57 14.81 9.85 -11.57
CA SER A 57 15.04 11.25 -11.95
C SER A 57 14.87 12.21 -10.77
N LEU A 58 14.07 11.86 -9.76
CA LEU A 58 13.92 12.67 -8.55
C LEU A 58 15.21 12.77 -7.72
N ALA A 59 16.15 11.84 -7.89
CA ALA A 59 17.43 11.81 -7.17
C ALA A 59 17.30 11.95 -5.64
N ILE A 60 16.23 11.40 -5.06
CA ILE A 60 15.96 11.43 -3.61
C ILE A 60 16.35 10.11 -2.94
N GLU A 61 16.91 10.20 -1.72
CA GLU A 61 17.26 9.02 -0.92
C GLU A 61 16.02 8.36 -0.29
N ILE A 62 15.04 9.17 0.12
CA ILE A 62 13.81 8.70 0.78
C ILE A 62 12.61 9.27 0.05
N ILE A 63 11.75 8.38 -0.47
CA ILE A 63 10.48 8.74 -1.10
C ILE A 63 9.32 8.23 -0.25
N GLN A 64 8.25 9.01 -0.16
CA GLN A 64 7.04 8.53 0.49
C GLN A 64 6.30 7.56 -0.42
N SER A 65 5.66 6.52 0.13
CA SER A 65 4.88 5.58 -0.68
C SER A 65 3.78 6.27 -1.50
N GLU A 66 3.23 7.36 -0.98
CA GLU A 66 2.19 8.16 -1.64
C GLU A 66 2.71 8.93 -2.85
N GLU A 67 3.97 9.34 -2.82
CA GLU A 67 4.63 10.01 -3.96
C GLU A 67 4.87 9.02 -5.09
N ILE A 68 5.29 7.79 -4.76
CA ILE A 68 5.37 6.70 -5.76
C ILE A 68 4.00 6.48 -6.40
N GLU A 69 2.93 6.43 -5.62
CA GLU A 69 1.56 6.26 -6.13
C GLU A 69 1.15 7.43 -7.04
N ALA A 70 1.51 8.66 -6.68
CA ALA A 70 1.25 9.85 -7.49
C ALA A 70 1.98 9.80 -8.84
N ILE A 71 3.26 9.39 -8.84
CA ILE A 71 4.06 9.20 -10.05
C ILE A 71 3.46 8.12 -10.95
N VAL A 72 3.08 6.97 -10.37
CA VAL A 72 2.41 5.88 -11.11
C VAL A 72 1.13 6.39 -11.78
N LEU A 73 0.28 7.09 -11.04
CA LEU A 73 -0.96 7.66 -11.59
C LEU A 73 -0.71 8.69 -12.69
N LYS A 74 0.31 9.52 -12.52
CA LYS A 74 0.70 10.52 -13.52
C LYS A 74 1.18 9.85 -14.81
N CYS A 75 2.09 8.87 -14.71
CA CYS A 75 2.57 8.11 -15.87
C CYS A 75 1.43 7.40 -16.59
N LEU A 76 0.53 6.71 -15.86
CA LEU A 76 -0.62 6.02 -16.46
C LEU A 76 -1.53 6.99 -17.23
N LYS A 77 -1.78 8.18 -16.68
CA LYS A 77 -2.56 9.22 -17.38
C LYS A 77 -1.84 9.76 -18.60
N GLN A 78 -0.52 9.94 -18.55
CA GLN A 78 0.28 10.41 -19.68
C GLN A 78 0.30 9.42 -20.84
N GLU A 79 0.31 8.12 -20.53
CA GLU A 79 0.26 7.04 -21.53
C GLU A 79 -1.15 6.82 -22.10
N GLY A 80 -2.17 7.55 -21.61
CA GLY A 80 -3.56 7.38 -22.01
C GLY A 80 -4.27 6.19 -21.37
N GLU A 81 -3.59 5.47 -20.47
CA GLU A 81 -4.08 4.28 -19.74
C GLU A 81 -5.06 4.67 -18.62
N THR A 82 -6.12 5.38 -18.98
CA THR A 82 -7.09 5.97 -18.05
C THR A 82 -7.87 4.90 -17.29
N VAL A 83 -8.17 3.77 -17.94
CA VAL A 83 -8.87 2.63 -17.33
C VAL A 83 -8.01 2.00 -16.24
N LEU A 84 -6.73 1.76 -16.54
CA LEU A 84 -5.77 1.21 -15.58
C LEU A 84 -5.49 2.18 -14.44
N ALA A 85 -5.36 3.48 -14.71
CA ALA A 85 -5.24 4.51 -13.68
C ALA A 85 -6.42 4.51 -12.71
N ASN A 86 -7.65 4.42 -13.24
CA ASN A 86 -8.86 4.36 -12.43
C ASN A 86 -8.91 3.07 -11.59
N GLN A 87 -8.54 1.92 -12.16
CA GLN A 87 -8.50 0.66 -11.41
C GLN A 87 -7.46 0.69 -10.30
N PHE A 88 -6.28 1.23 -10.59
CA PHE A 88 -5.22 1.40 -9.60
C PHE A 88 -5.69 2.28 -8.43
N LEU A 89 -6.37 3.39 -8.74
CA LEU A 89 -6.97 4.28 -7.73
C LEU A 89 -8.09 3.58 -6.94
N ALA A 90 -8.98 2.84 -7.60
CA ALA A 90 -10.07 2.11 -6.96
C ALA A 90 -9.51 1.06 -5.97
N THR A 91 -8.51 0.31 -6.40
CA THR A 91 -7.81 -0.67 -5.56
C THR A 91 -7.19 0.02 -4.34
N ARG A 92 -6.55 1.17 -4.52
CA ARG A 92 -5.99 1.96 -3.40
C ARG A 92 -7.08 2.37 -2.39
N ILE A 93 -8.21 2.88 -2.87
CA ILE A 93 -9.33 3.29 -2.01
C ILE A 93 -9.89 2.10 -1.22
N GLU A 94 -10.02 0.93 -1.86
CA GLU A 94 -10.48 -0.28 -1.17
C GLU A 94 -9.51 -0.74 -0.07
N TRP A 95 -8.21 -0.68 -0.33
CA TRP A 95 -7.18 -1.00 0.66
C TRP A 95 -7.16 0.01 1.82
N ASP A 96 -7.35 1.30 1.54
CA ASP A 96 -7.50 2.33 2.58
C ASP A 96 -8.72 2.05 3.46
N LYS A 97 -9.88 1.79 2.84
CA LYS A 97 -11.13 1.43 3.56
C LYS A 97 -10.99 0.16 4.39
N LYS A 98 -10.30 -0.86 3.87
CA LYS A 98 -10.07 -2.11 4.60
C LYS A 98 -9.18 -1.86 5.82
N ARG A 99 -8.16 -1.01 5.68
CA ARG A 99 -7.28 -0.62 6.80
C ARG A 99 -8.00 0.20 7.85
N ASP A 100 -8.85 1.16 7.48
CA ASP A 100 -9.66 1.91 8.45
C ASP A 100 -10.54 0.97 9.27
N LYS A 101 -11.18 -0.01 8.60
CA LYS A 101 -12.02 -1.01 9.27
C LYS A 101 -11.22 -1.93 10.19
N GLU A 102 -10.04 -2.38 9.77
CA GLU A 102 -9.18 -3.23 10.62
C GLU A 102 -8.55 -2.46 11.78
N MET A 103 -8.24 -1.18 11.61
CA MET A 103 -7.76 -0.31 12.69
C MET A 103 -8.86 -0.07 13.73
N ASP A 104 -10.10 0.17 13.30
CA ASP A 104 -11.26 0.33 14.20
C ASP A 104 -11.54 -0.96 15.00
N VAL A 105 -11.51 -2.12 14.34
CA VAL A 105 -11.67 -3.44 15.01
C VAL A 105 -10.53 -3.72 15.99
N THR A 106 -9.29 -3.48 15.59
CA THR A 106 -8.12 -3.72 16.45
C THR A 106 -8.15 -2.80 17.68
N GLN A 107 -8.47 -1.52 17.51
CA GLN A 107 -8.62 -0.58 18.62
C GLN A 107 -9.76 -0.97 19.58
N ARG A 108 -10.88 -1.52 19.07
CA ARG A 108 -11.95 -2.05 19.92
C ARG A 108 -11.52 -3.29 20.71
N LEU A 109 -10.75 -4.18 20.10
CA LEU A 109 -10.24 -5.39 20.76
C LEU A 109 -9.24 -5.05 21.88
N THR A 110 -8.34 -4.09 21.67
CA THR A 110 -7.39 -3.65 22.71
C THR A 110 -8.10 -3.04 23.92
N LYS A 111 -9.22 -2.33 23.71
CA LYS A 111 -10.03 -1.75 24.80
C LYS A 111 -10.83 -2.79 25.59
N LEU A 112 -11.23 -3.92 24.98
CA LEU A 112 -11.87 -5.02 25.72
C LEU A 112 -10.84 -5.77 26.59
N SER A 113 -9.67 -6.09 26.04
CA SER A 113 -8.64 -6.83 26.76
C SER A 113 -8.09 -6.08 27.99
N GLN A 114 -8.08 -4.74 27.99
CA GLN A 114 -7.70 -3.94 29.16
C GLN A 114 -8.80 -3.86 30.23
N ARG A 115 -10.08 -4.01 29.87
CA ARG A 115 -11.19 -4.02 30.83
C ARG A 115 -11.27 -5.34 31.60
N ASP A 116 -11.01 -6.46 30.95
CA ASP A 116 -10.96 -7.76 31.63
C ASP A 116 -9.81 -7.84 32.63
N ALA A 117 -8.63 -7.31 32.34
CA ALA A 117 -7.50 -7.32 33.27
C ALA A 117 -7.72 -6.45 34.53
N SER A 118 -8.51 -5.38 34.43
CA SER A 118 -8.75 -4.48 35.56
C SER A 118 -9.79 -5.00 36.55
N ILE A 119 -10.65 -5.97 36.16
CA ILE A 119 -11.69 -6.54 37.02
C ILE A 119 -11.14 -7.71 37.87
N ILE A 120 -10.08 -8.38 37.41
CA ILE A 120 -9.46 -9.49 38.16
C ILE A 120 -8.68 -9.01 39.39
N HIS A 121 -8.21 -7.75 39.38
CA HIS A 121 -7.45 -7.18 40.50
C HIS A 121 -8.29 -6.61 41.64
N GLU A 122 -9.61 -6.40 41.46
CA GLU A 122 -10.47 -5.83 42.52
C GLU A 122 -11.13 -6.91 43.39
N ASN A 123 -11.32 -8.13 42.88
CA ASN A 123 -12.05 -9.19 43.59
C ASN A 123 -11.17 -10.12 44.44
N ALA A 124 -9.84 -9.93 44.43
CA ALA A 124 -8.91 -10.75 45.21
C ALA A 124 -8.63 -10.21 46.63
N ASN A 125 -9.24 -9.10 47.04
CA ASN A 125 -8.92 -8.43 48.32
C ASN A 125 -10.09 -8.37 49.31
N LYS A 126 -11.11 -9.24 49.19
CA LYS A 126 -12.33 -9.19 50.02
C LYS A 126 -12.65 -10.46 50.84
N ASP A 127 -11.78 -11.46 50.85
CA ASP A 127 -12.02 -12.73 51.57
C ASP A 127 -10.84 -13.11 52.48
N SER A 128 -10.43 -12.18 53.35
CA SER A 128 -9.51 -12.48 54.45
C SER A 128 -9.87 -11.63 55.67
N GLU A 129 -11.01 -11.96 56.28
CA GLU A 129 -11.25 -11.84 57.73
C GLU A 129 -11.58 -13.22 58.30
#